data_AF-A0A520BKZ8-F1
#
_entry.id   AF-A0A520BKZ8-F1
#
_cell.length_a   1.000
_cell.length_b   1.000
_cell.length_c   1.000
_cell.angle_alpha   90.00
_cell.angle_beta   90.00
_cell.angle_gamma   90.00
#
_symmetry.space_group_name_H-M   'P 1'
#
loop_
_entity.id
_entity.type
_entity.pdbx_description
1 polymer ?
#
loop_
_entity_poly.entity_id
_entity_poly.type
_entity_poly.pdbx_seq_one_letter_code
_entity_poly.pdbx_strand_id
1 'polypeptide(L)'
;MSGKYRKEHNCLNCGSHVEEHYCSKCGQPNLELDENFWQFITHSIAHYFHFDNKFFQTLTPLLTKPGKVTLDYLAGKRARYINPVSMYIFVSIVYFIVVSPPKNKEKHKAKTYQEIVKQREKQNEVIERVKEPLNKSGIIGASAQQAINEDMDRELFRAMSFRQQDSTLKSLKAKYQQTKADSLSEMIAMFSRIHIVKNDSTYAAYLARQQKLAERDRDNFFERNLARRKIGLGQNSDLINEKLEHNRPKQYFLFMPLMALFIMLNFRRNHIKYLDHLIFTIHGMTAFFIVSIVVQPLKRILPDSLSFIST
;
A
#
# COMPACT_ATOMS: atom_id res chain seq x y z
N MET A 1 -25.33 -4.49 32.03
CA MET A 1 -25.70 -4.07 30.66
C MET A 1 -26.67 -2.91 30.77
N SER A 2 -26.23 -1.69 30.48
CA SER A 2 -27.09 -0.50 30.48
C SER A 2 -27.30 -0.07 29.03
N GLY A 3 -28.26 -0.70 28.38
CA GLY A 3 -28.68 -0.38 27.02
C GLY A 3 -30.19 -0.17 27.01
N LYS A 4 -30.66 0.82 26.24
CA LYS A 4 -32.08 1.12 26.14
C LYS A 4 -32.76 0.06 25.26
N TYR A 5 -33.78 -0.61 25.78
CA TYR A 5 -34.52 -1.62 25.04
C TYR A 5 -35.58 -0.98 24.14
N ARG A 6 -35.84 -1.60 22.99
CA ARG A 6 -36.88 -1.18 22.05
C ARG A 6 -38.25 -1.44 22.65
N LYS A 7 -39.20 -0.56 22.31
CA LYS A 7 -40.61 -0.72 22.68
C LYS A 7 -41.32 -1.78 21.84
N GLU A 8 -40.85 -2.04 20.62
CA GLU A 8 -41.48 -3.04 19.77
C GLU A 8 -41.07 -4.46 20.19
N HIS A 9 -42.05 -5.34 20.28
CA HIS A 9 -41.88 -6.75 20.65
C HIS A 9 -41.60 -7.66 19.45
N ASN A 10 -41.13 -7.12 18.32
CA ASN A 10 -40.75 -7.91 17.15
C ASN A 10 -39.22 -8.02 17.03
N CYS A 11 -38.72 -9.25 16.89
CA CYS A 11 -37.30 -9.50 16.70
C CYS A 11 -36.84 -9.06 15.30
N LEU A 12 -35.88 -8.14 15.21
CA LEU A 12 -35.34 -7.66 13.92
C LEU A 12 -34.62 -8.76 13.12
N ASN A 13 -34.14 -9.83 13.77
CA ASN A 13 -33.43 -10.92 13.10
C ASN A 13 -34.33 -12.01 12.54
N CYS A 14 -35.30 -12.49 13.33
CA CYS A 14 -36.12 -13.64 12.97
C CYS A 14 -37.64 -13.36 12.89
N GLY A 15 -38.08 -12.17 13.27
CA GLY A 15 -39.49 -11.77 13.24
C GLY A 15 -40.36 -12.34 14.37
N SER A 16 -39.84 -13.19 15.26
CA SER A 16 -40.62 -13.72 16.39
C SER A 16 -40.97 -12.63 17.40
N HIS A 17 -42.01 -12.88 18.20
CA HIS A 17 -42.32 -12.07 19.36
C HIS A 17 -41.17 -12.10 20.39
N VAL A 18 -40.94 -10.99 21.08
CA VAL A 18 -39.93 -10.80 22.13
C VAL A 18 -40.61 -10.22 23.36
N GLU A 19 -40.60 -10.92 24.49
CA GLU A 19 -41.32 -10.46 25.68
C GLU A 19 -40.69 -9.21 26.28
N GLU A 20 -39.41 -9.29 26.69
CA GLU A 20 -38.74 -8.16 27.32
C GLU A 20 -37.37 -7.87 26.67
N HIS A 21 -36.38 -8.70 26.98
CA HIS A 21 -34.98 -8.33 26.75
C HIS A 21 -34.32 -9.12 25.62
N TYR A 22 -34.65 -10.40 25.46
CA TYR A 22 -34.02 -11.30 24.50
C TYR A 22 -35.06 -12.13 23.75
N CYS A 23 -34.82 -12.34 22.45
CA CYS A 23 -35.62 -13.23 21.63
C CYS A 23 -35.35 -14.69 22.03
N SER A 24 -36.39 -15.43 22.45
CA SER A 24 -36.30 -16.85 22.81
C SER A 24 -35.91 -17.76 21.63
N LYS A 25 -36.23 -17.37 20.39
CA LYS A 25 -35.97 -18.17 19.18
C LYS A 25 -34.55 -18.05 18.65
N CYS A 26 -33.95 -16.85 18.67
CA CYS A 26 -32.63 -16.60 18.05
C CYS A 26 -31.60 -15.96 18.99
N GLY A 27 -31.96 -15.68 20.25
CA GLY A 27 -31.07 -15.11 21.25
C GLY A 27 -30.71 -13.64 21.05
N GLN A 28 -31.33 -12.94 20.09
CA GLN A 28 -31.03 -11.52 19.86
C GLN A 28 -31.56 -10.63 20.99
N PRO A 29 -30.73 -9.74 21.58
CA PRO A 29 -31.22 -8.71 22.50
C PRO A 29 -32.07 -7.66 21.79
N ASN A 30 -33.15 -7.22 22.45
CA ASN A 30 -34.07 -6.19 21.94
C ASN A 30 -33.58 -4.76 22.22
N LEU A 31 -32.31 -4.46 21.93
CA LEU A 31 -31.69 -3.17 22.21
C LEU A 31 -31.91 -2.17 21.07
N GLU A 32 -32.12 -0.89 21.42
CA GLU A 32 -32.14 0.24 20.48
C GLU A 32 -30.75 0.42 19.84
N LEU A 33 -30.72 0.97 18.62
CA LEU A 33 -29.51 1.14 17.80
C LEU A 33 -28.76 2.47 18.08
N ASP A 34 -29.13 3.19 19.13
CA ASP A 34 -28.54 4.49 19.47
C ASP A 34 -27.43 4.34 20.52
N GLU A 35 -26.40 3.57 20.18
CA GLU A 35 -25.20 3.46 21.01
C GLU A 35 -24.18 4.55 20.63
N ASN A 36 -23.51 5.11 21.64
CA ASN A 36 -22.35 5.96 21.38
C ASN A 36 -21.16 5.11 20.90
N PHE A 37 -20.20 5.75 20.21
CA PHE A 37 -19.03 5.06 19.65
C PHE A 37 -18.28 4.21 20.69
N TRP A 38 -18.07 4.73 21.90
CA TRP A 38 -17.29 4.05 22.95
C TRP A 38 -18.02 2.84 23.55
N GLN A 39 -19.34 2.94 23.70
CA GLN A 39 -20.19 1.81 24.11
C GLN A 39 -20.14 0.70 23.07
N PHE A 40 -20.26 1.04 21.79
CA PHE A 40 -20.18 0.06 20.70
C PHE A 40 -18.84 -0.70 20.72
N ILE A 41 -17.71 -0.01 20.86
CA ILE A 41 -16.39 -0.65 20.93
C ILE A 41 -16.27 -1.56 22.16
N THR A 42 -16.70 -1.09 23.33
CA THR A 42 -16.61 -1.85 24.58
C THR A 42 -17.45 -3.12 24.54
N HIS A 43 -18.71 -3.02 24.07
CA HIS A 43 -19.57 -4.19 23.86
C HIS A 43 -18.96 -5.18 22.87
N SER A 44 -18.31 -4.68 21.83
CA SER A 44 -17.72 -5.54 20.81
C SER A 44 -16.49 -6.32 21.28
N ILE A 45 -15.67 -5.74 22.16
CA ILE A 45 -14.48 -6.42 22.70
C ILE A 45 -14.86 -7.49 23.74
N ALA A 46 -16.00 -7.33 24.43
CA ALA A 46 -16.48 -8.33 25.41
C ALA A 46 -16.87 -9.69 24.79
N HIS A 47 -17.08 -9.76 23.46
CA HIS A 47 -17.51 -10.96 22.74
C HIS A 47 -16.37 -11.69 21.99
N TYR A 48 -15.11 -11.43 22.34
CA TYR A 48 -13.97 -11.60 21.43
C TYR A 48 -13.51 -13.06 21.12
N PHE A 49 -13.93 -14.09 21.86
CA PHE A 49 -13.41 -15.47 21.66
C PHE A 49 -14.46 -16.58 21.61
N HIS A 50 -15.54 -16.42 20.84
CA HIS A 50 -16.44 -17.54 20.50
C HIS A 50 -16.39 -17.84 19.00
N PHE A 51 -15.65 -18.89 18.64
CA PHE A 51 -15.53 -19.40 17.27
C PHE A 51 -16.78 -20.23 16.92
N ASP A 52 -17.86 -19.55 16.58
CA ASP A 52 -19.14 -20.16 16.24
C ASP A 52 -19.34 -20.37 14.74
N ASN A 53 -20.35 -21.16 14.39
CA ASN A 53 -20.92 -21.27 13.03
C ASN A 53 -21.25 -19.89 12.39
N LYS A 54 -21.44 -18.85 13.20
CA LYS A 54 -21.66 -17.46 12.74
C LYS A 54 -20.51 -16.93 11.89
N PHE A 55 -19.28 -17.42 12.07
CA PHE A 55 -18.12 -16.98 11.30
C PHE A 55 -18.32 -17.23 9.81
N PHE A 56 -18.62 -18.47 9.42
CA PHE A 56 -18.85 -18.82 8.04
C PHE A 56 -20.14 -18.19 7.49
N GLN A 57 -21.19 -18.08 8.32
CA GLN A 57 -22.42 -17.37 7.95
C GLN A 57 -22.19 -15.89 7.63
N THR A 58 -21.18 -15.27 8.22
CA THR A 58 -20.79 -13.87 7.93
C THR A 58 -19.82 -13.81 6.75
N LEU A 59 -18.82 -14.68 6.74
CA LEU A 59 -17.74 -14.73 5.76
C LEU A 59 -18.25 -14.88 4.33
N THR A 60 -19.13 -15.86 4.06
CA THR A 60 -19.63 -16.13 2.71
C THR A 60 -20.36 -14.93 2.10
N PRO A 61 -21.40 -14.35 2.72
CA PRO A 61 -22.06 -13.17 2.16
C PRO A 61 -21.16 -11.93 2.16
N LEU A 62 -20.21 -11.79 3.09
CA LEU A 62 -19.28 -10.67 3.09
C LEU A 62 -18.42 -10.63 1.82
N LEU A 63 -17.98 -11.80 1.33
CA LEU A 63 -17.16 -11.90 0.12
C LEU A 63 -17.98 -12.01 -1.17
N THR A 64 -19.15 -12.64 -1.14
CA THR A 64 -19.93 -12.95 -2.35
C THR A 64 -21.06 -11.95 -2.63
N LYS A 65 -21.50 -11.17 -1.64
CA LYS A 65 -22.63 -10.23 -1.76
C LYS A 65 -22.23 -8.87 -1.15
N PRO A 66 -21.61 -7.98 -1.93
CA PRO A 66 -21.04 -6.73 -1.41
C PRO A 66 -22.10 -5.91 -0.67
N GLY A 67 -21.75 -5.45 0.54
CA GLY A 67 -22.63 -4.63 1.38
C GLY A 67 -23.78 -5.36 2.08
N LYS A 68 -24.10 -6.61 1.73
CA LYS A 68 -25.26 -7.33 2.31
C LYS A 68 -25.18 -7.48 3.83
N VAL A 69 -24.01 -7.90 4.32
CA VAL A 69 -23.78 -8.07 5.77
C VAL A 69 -23.93 -6.74 6.50
N THR A 70 -23.31 -5.69 5.98
CA THR A 70 -23.41 -4.33 6.54
C THR A 70 -24.85 -3.86 6.60
N LEU A 71 -25.61 -3.94 5.50
CA LEU A 71 -26.99 -3.49 5.44
C LEU A 71 -27.90 -4.28 6.39
N ASP A 72 -27.75 -5.61 6.45
CA ASP A 72 -28.53 -6.42 7.39
C ASP A 72 -28.15 -6.14 8.85
N TYR A 73 -26.87 -5.88 9.13
CA TYR A 73 -26.41 -5.53 10.48
C TYR A 73 -26.96 -4.18 10.93
N LEU A 74 -26.94 -3.17 10.06
CA LEU A 74 -27.54 -1.85 10.31
C LEU A 74 -29.07 -1.91 10.43
N ALA A 75 -29.72 -2.83 9.70
CA ALA A 75 -31.14 -3.15 9.87
C ALA A 75 -31.44 -3.93 11.16
N GLY A 76 -30.43 -4.23 11.98
CA GLY A 76 -30.58 -4.85 13.29
C GLY A 76 -30.59 -6.38 13.30
N LYS A 77 -30.24 -7.08 12.21
CA LYS A 77 -30.12 -8.55 12.15
C LYS A 77 -28.79 -9.05 12.75
N ARG A 78 -28.54 -8.70 14.01
CA ARG A 78 -27.22 -8.83 14.68
C ARG A 78 -26.93 -10.24 15.19
N ALA A 79 -27.95 -11.05 15.49
CA ALA A 79 -27.72 -12.42 15.97
C ALA A 79 -27.21 -13.39 14.87
N ARG A 80 -27.44 -13.06 13.59
CA ARG A 80 -27.02 -13.86 12.43
C ARG A 80 -25.53 -13.72 12.10
N TYR A 81 -24.97 -12.53 12.30
CA TYR A 81 -23.60 -12.21 11.90
C TYR A 81 -22.68 -12.08 13.12
N ILE A 82 -21.38 -12.28 12.93
CA ILE A 82 -20.39 -11.93 13.95
C ILE A 82 -20.34 -10.41 14.10
N ASN A 83 -20.07 -9.95 15.32
CA ASN A 83 -19.82 -8.54 15.58
C ASN A 83 -18.69 -8.01 14.67
N PRO A 84 -18.90 -6.89 13.96
CA PRO A 84 -17.95 -6.39 12.96
C PRO A 84 -16.55 -6.11 13.54
N VAL A 85 -16.47 -5.51 14.73
CA VAL A 85 -15.20 -5.15 15.37
C VAL A 85 -14.46 -6.41 15.80
N SER A 86 -15.14 -7.37 16.45
CA SER A 86 -14.52 -8.63 16.89
C SER A 86 -13.99 -9.41 15.69
N MET A 87 -14.78 -9.50 14.60
CA MET A 87 -14.38 -10.16 13.36
C MET A 87 -13.15 -9.48 12.75
N TYR A 88 -13.13 -8.14 12.71
CA TYR A 88 -11.99 -7.40 12.19
C TYR A 88 -10.73 -7.64 13.00
N ILE A 89 -10.79 -7.57 14.34
CA ILE A 89 -9.63 -7.80 15.19
C ILE A 89 -9.08 -9.21 14.93
N PHE A 90 -9.95 -10.24 14.94
CA PHE A 90 -9.53 -11.61 14.66
C PHE A 90 -8.86 -11.75 13.29
N VAL A 91 -9.52 -11.29 12.22
CA VAL A 91 -9.00 -11.38 10.85
C VAL A 91 -7.70 -10.58 10.70
N SER A 92 -7.58 -9.42 11.37
CA SER A 92 -6.36 -8.61 11.33
C SER A 92 -5.16 -9.35 11.94
N ILE A 93 -5.35 -10.06 13.05
CA ILE A 93 -4.28 -10.88 13.66
C ILE A 93 -3.84 -11.97 12.69
N VAL A 94 -4.79 -12.71 12.10
CA VAL A 94 -4.47 -13.74 11.09
C VAL A 94 -3.76 -13.14 9.88
N TYR A 95 -4.21 -11.98 9.40
CA TYR A 95 -3.59 -11.27 8.28
C TYR A 95 -2.12 -10.91 8.56
N PHE A 96 -1.81 -10.33 9.72
CA PHE A 96 -0.42 -9.99 10.05
C PHE A 96 0.47 -11.21 10.26
N ILE A 97 -0.08 -12.35 10.67
CA ILE A 97 0.67 -13.60 10.77
C ILE A 97 0.97 -14.17 9.38
N VAL A 98 -0.03 -14.23 8.48
CA VAL A 98 0.09 -14.90 7.18
C VAL A 98 0.75 -14.03 6.12
N VAL A 99 0.28 -12.78 5.97
CA VAL A 99 0.66 -11.91 4.86
C VAL A 99 1.90 -11.09 5.19
N SER A 100 1.93 -10.52 6.40
CA SER A 100 2.96 -9.60 6.85
C SER A 100 3.64 -10.07 8.13
N PRO A 101 4.16 -11.31 8.18
CA PRO A 101 4.84 -11.82 9.36
C PRO A 101 5.99 -10.88 9.74
N PRO A 102 6.31 -10.75 11.03
CA PRO A 102 7.45 -9.97 11.47
C PRO A 102 8.70 -10.50 10.76
N LYS A 103 9.24 -9.71 9.83
CA LYS A 103 10.45 -10.08 9.10
C LYS A 103 11.62 -10.00 10.06
N ASN A 104 12.40 -11.08 10.16
CA ASN A 104 13.76 -10.98 10.68
C ASN A 104 14.57 -10.06 9.75
N LYS A 105 15.52 -9.31 10.34
CA LYS A 105 16.29 -8.22 9.70
C LYS A 105 17.21 -8.71 8.57
N GLU A 106 16.67 -9.30 7.52
CA GLU A 106 17.39 -9.40 6.26
C GLU A 106 17.26 -8.08 5.54
N LYS A 107 18.29 -7.25 5.66
CA LYS A 107 18.47 -6.10 4.77
C LYS A 107 18.39 -6.65 3.36
N HIS A 108 17.34 -6.33 2.61
CA HIS A 108 17.35 -6.48 1.16
C HIS A 108 18.53 -5.63 0.66
N LYS A 109 19.68 -6.28 0.45
CA LYS A 109 20.86 -5.62 -0.10
C LYS A 109 20.48 -5.16 -1.50
N ALA A 110 20.61 -3.87 -1.77
CA ALA A 110 20.57 -3.37 -3.15
C ALA A 110 21.59 -4.18 -3.97
N LYS A 111 21.19 -4.59 -5.18
CA LYS A 111 22.07 -5.36 -6.06
C LYS A 111 23.39 -4.64 -6.24
N THR A 112 24.50 -5.38 -6.18
CA THR A 112 25.84 -4.82 -6.36
C THR A 112 26.02 -4.40 -7.81
N TYR A 113 26.85 -3.40 -8.09
CA TYR A 113 27.20 -3.00 -9.47
C TYR A 113 27.58 -4.20 -10.36
N GLN A 114 28.35 -5.15 -9.81
CA GLN A 114 28.74 -6.38 -10.51
C GLN A 114 27.56 -7.30 -10.84
N GLU A 115 26.54 -7.35 -9.99
CA GLU A 115 25.33 -8.17 -10.23
C GLU A 115 24.47 -7.56 -11.34
N ILE A 116 24.36 -6.23 -11.36
CA ILE A 116 23.63 -5.49 -12.41
C ILE A 116 24.35 -5.63 -13.76
N VAL A 117 25.68 -5.57 -13.78
CA VAL A 117 26.47 -5.82 -15.01
C VAL A 117 26.24 -7.23 -15.54
N LYS A 118 26.33 -8.26 -14.68
CA LYS A 118 26.05 -9.66 -15.08
C LYS A 118 24.63 -9.84 -15.61
N GLN A 119 23.66 -9.14 -15.01
CA GLN A 119 22.28 -9.19 -15.48
C GLN A 119 22.13 -8.53 -16.86
N ARG A 120 22.81 -7.38 -17.09
CA ARG A 120 22.87 -6.73 -18.40
C ARG A 120 23.49 -7.61 -19.47
N GLU A 121 24.59 -8.30 -19.16
CA GLU A 121 25.24 -9.21 -20.10
C GLU A 121 24.30 -10.33 -20.54
N LYS A 122 23.64 -10.99 -19.58
CA LYS A 122 22.62 -12.01 -19.87
C LYS A 122 21.44 -11.45 -20.67
N GLN A 123 20.98 -10.25 -20.34
CA GLN A 123 19.85 -9.63 -21.02
C GLN A 123 20.20 -9.21 -22.45
N ASN A 124 21.40 -8.69 -22.69
CA ASN A 124 21.91 -8.38 -24.02
C ASN A 124 22.04 -9.65 -24.87
N GLU A 125 22.49 -10.77 -24.28
CA GLU A 125 22.55 -12.07 -24.95
C GLU A 125 21.15 -12.57 -25.36
N VAL A 126 20.15 -12.41 -24.49
CA VAL A 126 18.75 -12.73 -24.81
C VAL A 126 18.21 -11.80 -25.90
N ILE A 127 18.43 -10.49 -25.80
CA ILE A 127 17.99 -9.52 -26.80
C ILE A 127 18.57 -9.86 -28.17
N GLU A 128 19.87 -10.15 -28.27
CA GLU A 128 20.51 -10.51 -29.54
C GLU A 128 19.94 -11.80 -30.13
N ARG A 129 19.64 -12.82 -29.31
CA ARG A 129 19.01 -14.08 -29.78
C ARG A 129 17.59 -13.90 -30.30
N VAL A 130 16.83 -12.99 -29.70
CA VAL A 130 15.40 -12.84 -29.98
C VAL A 130 15.15 -11.71 -31.01
N LYS A 131 16.17 -10.90 -31.34
CA LYS A 131 16.15 -9.79 -32.30
C LYS A 131 15.66 -10.18 -33.69
N GLU A 132 16.25 -11.23 -34.28
CA GLU A 132 15.85 -11.73 -35.60
C GLU A 132 14.39 -12.26 -35.64
N PRO A 133 13.97 -13.17 -34.74
CA PRO A 133 12.62 -13.73 -34.80
C PRO A 133 11.53 -12.69 -34.49
N LEU A 134 11.81 -11.68 -33.67
CA LEU A 134 10.85 -10.61 -33.37
C LEU A 134 10.74 -9.56 -34.47
N ASN A 135 11.85 -9.22 -35.14
CA ASN A 135 11.81 -8.37 -36.34
C ASN A 135 10.99 -9.02 -37.46
N LYS A 136 11.06 -10.35 -37.59
CA LYS A 136 10.22 -11.11 -38.53
C LYS A 136 8.75 -11.16 -38.11
N SER A 137 8.44 -11.02 -36.82
CA SER A 137 7.07 -11.12 -36.28
C SER A 137 6.38 -9.77 -36.11
N GLY A 138 7.10 -8.65 -36.19
CA GLY A 138 6.55 -7.29 -36.03
C GLY A 138 6.11 -6.92 -34.59
N ILE A 139 6.42 -7.76 -33.60
CA ILE A 139 5.89 -7.67 -32.23
C ILE A 139 6.72 -6.70 -31.35
N ILE A 140 7.98 -6.42 -31.69
CA ILE A 140 8.82 -5.46 -30.96
C ILE A 140 9.22 -4.32 -31.90
N GLY A 141 8.64 -3.14 -31.69
CA GLY A 141 9.12 -1.91 -32.31
C GLY A 141 10.45 -1.47 -31.70
N ALA A 142 11.28 -0.78 -32.49
CA ALA A 142 12.57 -0.22 -32.05
C ALA A 142 12.47 0.64 -30.75
N SER A 143 11.29 1.19 -30.46
CA SER A 143 10.98 1.98 -29.26
C SER A 143 10.99 1.17 -27.96
N ALA A 144 10.47 -0.07 -27.96
CA ALA A 144 10.44 -0.92 -26.76
C ALA A 144 11.87 -1.38 -26.37
N GLN A 145 12.70 -1.67 -27.36
CA GLN A 145 14.11 -2.01 -27.15
C GLN A 145 14.93 -0.82 -26.63
N GLN A 146 14.61 0.38 -27.12
CA GLN A 146 15.26 1.62 -26.67
C GLN A 146 14.91 1.95 -25.21
N ALA A 147 13.62 1.83 -24.83
CA ALA A 147 13.19 2.06 -23.45
C ALA A 147 13.82 1.10 -22.43
N ILE A 148 13.97 -0.18 -22.78
CA ILE A 148 14.65 -1.19 -21.95
C ILE A 148 16.13 -0.83 -21.75
N ASN A 149 16.81 -0.41 -22.82
CA ASN A 149 18.22 -0.02 -22.75
C ASN A 149 18.42 1.25 -21.91
N GLU A 150 17.53 2.23 -22.05
CA GLU A 150 17.56 3.49 -21.28
C GLU A 150 17.38 3.27 -19.77
N ASP A 151 16.45 2.39 -19.36
CA ASP A 151 16.22 2.10 -17.94
C ASP A 151 17.38 1.30 -17.31
N MET A 152 17.96 0.36 -18.07
CA MET A 152 19.18 -0.35 -17.65
C MET A 152 20.40 0.57 -17.54
N ASP A 153 20.57 1.48 -18.49
CA ASP A 153 21.64 2.48 -18.47
C ASP A 153 21.53 3.39 -17.25
N ARG A 154 20.30 3.75 -16.88
CA ARG A 154 19.99 4.51 -15.67
C ARG A 154 20.33 3.75 -14.39
N GLU A 155 19.96 2.47 -14.29
CA GLU A 155 20.23 1.63 -13.13
C GLU A 155 21.73 1.40 -12.92
N LEU A 156 22.46 1.10 -14.01
CA LEU A 156 23.91 0.96 -13.98
C LEU A 156 24.61 2.24 -13.55
N PHE A 157 24.22 3.38 -14.14
CA PHE A 157 24.81 4.66 -13.79
C PHE A 157 24.56 4.99 -12.30
N ARG A 158 23.37 4.68 -11.74
CA ARG A 158 23.10 4.83 -10.29
C ARG A 158 24.04 3.99 -9.42
N ALA A 159 24.31 2.75 -9.84
CA ALA A 159 25.13 1.80 -9.11
C ALA A 159 26.64 2.13 -9.15
N MET A 160 27.12 2.85 -10.16
CA MET A 160 28.53 3.29 -10.28
C MET A 160 28.99 4.13 -9.07
N SER A 161 30.27 4.05 -8.71
CA SER A 161 30.87 4.98 -7.74
C SER A 161 30.82 6.43 -8.24
N PHE A 162 30.95 7.40 -7.32
CA PHE A 162 30.92 8.82 -7.68
C PHE A 162 31.98 9.19 -8.74
N ARG A 163 33.20 8.65 -8.63
CA ARG A 163 34.29 8.86 -9.61
C ARG A 163 33.96 8.29 -10.99
N GLN A 164 33.33 7.11 -11.03
CA GLN A 164 32.92 6.48 -12.28
C GLN A 164 31.78 7.26 -12.96
N GLN A 165 30.83 7.80 -12.16
CA GLN A 165 29.79 8.67 -12.69
C GLN A 165 30.38 9.96 -13.29
N ASP A 166 31.33 10.58 -12.60
CA ASP A 166 32.00 11.80 -13.06
C ASP A 166 32.76 11.58 -14.37
N SER A 167 33.56 10.51 -14.45
CA SER A 167 34.30 10.18 -15.68
C SER A 167 33.38 9.90 -16.87
N THR A 168 32.28 9.19 -16.63
CA THR A 168 31.25 8.89 -17.64
C THR A 168 30.55 10.17 -18.12
N LEU A 169 30.16 11.07 -17.21
CA LEU A 169 29.58 12.36 -17.60
C LEU A 169 30.57 13.22 -18.39
N LYS A 170 31.86 13.20 -18.03
CA LYS A 170 32.90 13.92 -18.76
C LYS A 170 33.07 13.41 -20.19
N SER A 171 33.09 12.09 -20.38
CA SER A 171 33.21 11.48 -21.71
C SER A 171 31.98 11.74 -22.58
N LEU A 172 30.76 11.63 -22.03
CA LEU A 172 29.52 11.93 -22.73
C LEU A 172 29.44 13.39 -23.16
N LYS A 173 29.80 14.32 -22.27
CA LYS A 173 29.85 15.76 -22.59
C LYS A 173 30.86 16.05 -23.69
N ALA A 174 32.03 15.43 -23.67
CA ALA A 174 33.04 15.57 -24.73
C ALA A 174 32.50 15.07 -26.09
N LYS A 175 31.85 13.90 -26.11
CA LYS A 175 31.22 13.36 -27.32
C LYS A 175 30.06 14.23 -27.83
N TYR A 176 29.30 14.84 -26.93
CA TYR A 176 28.25 15.79 -27.29
C TYR A 176 28.81 17.04 -27.96
N GLN A 177 29.96 17.55 -27.51
CA GLN A 177 30.58 18.69 -28.19
C GLN A 177 30.98 18.39 -29.63
N GLN A 178 31.32 17.14 -29.94
CA GLN A 178 31.68 16.70 -31.29
C GLN A 178 30.46 16.43 -32.18
N THR A 179 29.45 15.76 -31.63
CA THR A 179 28.32 15.21 -32.41
C THR A 179 27.08 16.11 -32.42
N LYS A 180 26.89 16.92 -31.37
CA LYS A 180 25.70 17.75 -31.14
C LYS A 180 24.36 16.98 -31.26
N ALA A 181 24.37 15.68 -30.98
CA ALA A 181 23.18 14.84 -31.06
C ALA A 181 22.21 15.10 -29.89
N ASP A 182 20.92 15.31 -30.19
CA ASP A 182 19.88 15.59 -29.18
C ASP A 182 19.71 14.46 -28.16
N SER A 183 19.74 13.20 -28.63
CA SER A 183 19.65 12.02 -27.75
C SER A 183 20.77 11.97 -26.69
N LEU A 184 21.95 12.50 -27.02
CA LEU A 184 23.07 12.56 -26.09
C LEU A 184 22.89 13.68 -25.07
N SER A 185 22.28 14.80 -25.47
CA SER A 185 21.89 15.89 -24.56
C SER A 185 20.90 15.40 -23.50
N GLU A 186 19.87 14.66 -23.92
CA GLU A 186 18.87 14.09 -23.02
C GLU A 186 19.50 13.10 -22.02
N MET A 187 20.37 12.21 -22.52
CA MET A 187 21.09 11.26 -21.67
C MET A 187 21.99 11.96 -20.65
N ILE A 188 22.73 13.00 -21.07
CA ILE A 188 23.57 13.81 -20.17
C ILE A 188 22.71 14.48 -19.10
N ALA A 189 21.54 15.04 -19.47
CA ALA A 189 20.63 15.66 -18.51
C ALA A 189 20.11 14.65 -17.48
N MET A 190 19.71 13.45 -17.92
CA MET A 190 19.28 12.37 -17.04
C MET A 190 20.38 11.93 -16.06
N PHE A 191 21.57 11.63 -16.56
CA PHE A 191 22.69 11.19 -15.73
C PHE A 191 23.21 12.29 -14.80
N SER A 192 23.21 13.55 -15.25
CA SER A 192 23.58 14.68 -14.41
C SER A 192 22.65 14.82 -13.20
N ARG A 193 21.33 14.62 -13.37
CA ARG A 193 20.38 14.62 -12.25
C ARG A 193 20.70 13.51 -11.24
N ILE A 194 21.01 12.30 -11.70
CA ILE A 194 21.37 11.17 -10.84
C ILE A 194 22.67 11.44 -10.07
N HIS A 195 23.66 12.00 -10.76
CA HIS A 195 24.94 12.36 -10.18
C HIS A 195 24.80 13.45 -9.12
N ILE A 196 23.99 14.48 -9.38
CA ILE A 196 23.67 15.53 -8.39
C ILE A 196 23.02 14.93 -7.15
N VAL A 197 22.05 14.02 -7.29
CA VAL A 197 21.42 13.36 -6.13
C VAL A 197 22.44 12.59 -5.29
N LYS A 198 23.42 11.93 -5.93
CA LYS A 198 24.49 11.20 -5.23
C LYS A 198 25.48 12.14 -4.54
N ASN A 199 25.82 13.25 -5.20
CA ASN A 199 26.64 14.32 -4.63
C ASN A 199 25.96 14.92 -3.38
N ASP A 200 24.67 15.21 -3.50
CA ASP A 200 23.85 15.89 -2.50
C ASP A 200 23.26 14.88 -1.48
N SER A 201 24.01 13.81 -1.18
CA SER A 201 23.63 12.77 -0.20
C SER A 201 23.43 13.31 1.22
N THR A 202 24.04 14.45 1.52
CA THR A 202 23.85 15.18 2.78
C THR A 202 23.52 16.64 2.49
N TYR A 203 22.81 17.29 3.41
CA TYR A 203 22.49 18.72 3.23
C TYR A 203 23.76 19.58 3.22
N ALA A 204 24.82 19.17 3.93
CA ALA A 204 26.13 19.81 3.88
C ALA A 204 26.77 19.69 2.48
N ALA A 205 26.70 18.51 1.85
CA ALA A 205 27.22 18.31 0.49
C ALA A 205 26.42 19.09 -0.56
N TYR A 206 25.09 19.18 -0.39
CA TYR A 206 24.23 20.06 -1.18
C TYR A 206 24.68 21.53 -1.09
N LEU A 207 24.90 22.05 0.12
CA LEU A 207 25.37 23.43 0.31
C LEU A 207 26.75 23.66 -0.32
N ALA A 208 27.67 22.70 -0.18
CA ALA A 208 29.00 22.76 -0.78
C ALA A 208 28.94 22.79 -2.32
N ARG A 209 28.00 22.07 -2.95
CA ARG A 209 27.75 22.17 -4.40
C ARG A 209 27.20 23.54 -4.77
N GLN A 210 26.19 24.02 -4.05
CA GLN A 210 25.54 25.31 -4.33
C GLN A 210 26.51 26.50 -4.26
N GLN A 211 27.47 26.46 -3.34
CA GLN A 211 28.52 27.49 -3.25
C GLN A 211 29.43 27.56 -4.49
N LYS A 212 29.64 26.43 -5.19
CA LYS A 212 30.46 26.34 -6.40
C LYS A 212 29.74 26.86 -7.65
N LEU A 213 28.42 27.06 -7.59
CA LEU A 213 27.63 27.56 -8.72
C LEU A 213 27.69 29.09 -8.79
N ALA A 214 27.60 29.61 -10.02
CA ALA A 214 27.38 31.03 -10.26
C ALA A 214 26.05 31.48 -9.63
N GLU A 215 25.94 32.74 -9.21
CA GLU A 215 24.77 33.21 -8.44
C GLU A 215 23.42 32.96 -9.12
N ARG A 216 23.38 33.11 -10.46
CA ARG A 216 22.19 32.86 -11.28
C ARG A 216 21.76 31.39 -11.35
N ASP A 217 22.68 30.46 -11.07
CA ASP A 217 22.44 29.01 -11.16
C ASP A 217 22.25 28.39 -9.75
N ARG A 218 22.25 29.21 -8.69
CA ARG A 218 22.00 28.75 -7.32
C ARG A 218 20.51 28.58 -7.05
N ASP A 219 20.18 27.56 -6.26
CA ASP A 219 18.83 27.27 -5.83
C ASP A 219 18.31 28.41 -4.92
N ASN A 220 17.09 28.87 -5.20
CA ASN A 220 16.43 29.91 -4.41
C ASN A 220 16.03 29.39 -3.01
N PHE A 221 15.40 30.24 -2.20
CA PHE A 221 15.00 29.87 -0.84
C PHE A 221 14.06 28.65 -0.80
N PHE A 222 13.07 28.60 -1.70
CA PHE A 222 12.09 27.52 -1.76
C PHE A 222 12.75 26.20 -2.17
N GLU A 223 13.53 26.21 -3.25
CA GLU A 223 14.26 25.04 -3.76
C GLU A 223 15.20 24.46 -2.70
N ARG A 224 15.92 25.32 -1.98
CA ARG A 224 16.80 24.91 -0.89
C ARG A 224 16.06 24.30 0.29
N ASN A 225 14.89 24.83 0.65
CA ASN A 225 14.08 24.27 1.72
C ASN A 225 13.50 22.90 1.33
N LEU A 226 13.07 22.75 0.07
CA LEU A 226 12.63 21.48 -0.48
C LEU A 226 13.77 20.46 -0.52
N ALA A 227 14.95 20.85 -0.97
CA ALA A 227 16.16 20.02 -0.98
C ALA A 227 16.52 19.56 0.44
N ARG A 228 16.49 20.46 1.42
CA ARG A 228 16.73 20.12 2.84
C ARG A 228 15.78 19.02 3.33
N ARG A 229 14.48 19.16 3.07
CA ARG A 229 13.47 18.15 3.47
C ARG A 229 13.68 16.83 2.75
N LYS A 230 13.89 16.86 1.43
CA LYS A 230 14.11 15.67 0.60
C LYS A 230 15.34 14.88 1.05
N ILE A 231 16.46 15.57 1.28
CA ILE A 231 17.70 14.94 1.75
C ILE A 231 17.51 14.38 3.17
N GLY A 232 16.89 15.15 4.08
CA GLY A 232 16.62 14.68 5.45
C GLY A 232 15.70 13.45 5.50
N LEU A 233 14.70 13.37 4.63
CA LEU A 233 13.86 12.18 4.47
C LEU A 233 14.65 11.02 3.87
N GLY A 234 15.51 11.27 2.88
CA GLY A 234 16.36 10.25 2.26
C GLY A 234 17.38 9.65 3.23
N GLN A 235 18.06 10.48 4.02
CA GLN A 235 19.05 10.04 5.03
C GLN A 235 18.42 9.14 6.09
N ASN A 236 17.20 9.47 6.51
CA ASN A 236 16.45 8.71 7.50
C ASN A 236 15.48 7.72 6.88
N SER A 237 15.54 7.47 5.57
CA SER A 237 14.52 6.68 4.86
C SER A 237 14.45 5.26 5.39
N ASP A 238 15.58 4.62 5.66
CA ASP A 238 15.64 3.27 6.26
C ASP A 238 14.98 3.24 7.65
N LEU A 239 15.29 4.23 8.51
CA LEU A 239 14.70 4.35 9.85
C LEU A 239 13.19 4.62 9.79
N ILE A 240 12.77 5.51 8.88
CA ILE A 240 11.35 5.82 8.66
C ILE A 240 10.63 4.57 8.17
N ASN A 241 11.17 3.88 7.16
CA ASN A 241 10.60 2.65 6.63
C ASN A 241 10.52 1.55 7.69
N GLU A 242 11.57 1.36 8.49
CA GLU A 242 11.56 0.41 9.61
C GLU A 242 10.45 0.74 10.60
N LYS A 243 10.31 2.01 10.98
CA LYS A 243 9.28 2.46 11.91
C LYS A 243 7.87 2.33 11.33
N LEU A 244 7.69 2.56 10.03
CA LEU A 244 6.43 2.38 9.33
C LEU A 244 6.03 0.91 9.27
N GLU A 245 6.96 0.03 8.88
CA GLU A 245 6.72 -1.42 8.80
C GLU A 245 6.38 -2.01 10.17
N HIS A 246 7.13 -1.64 11.21
CA HIS A 246 6.88 -2.14 12.56
C HIS A 246 5.52 -1.71 13.11
N ASN A 247 5.05 -0.49 12.77
CA ASN A 247 3.77 0.03 13.23
C ASN A 247 2.62 -0.22 12.24
N ARG A 248 2.82 -1.06 11.22
CA ARG A 248 1.80 -1.36 10.20
C ARG A 248 0.46 -1.80 10.81
N PRO A 249 0.38 -2.68 11.83
CA PRO A 249 -0.90 -3.00 12.47
C PRO A 249 -1.61 -1.77 13.03
N LYS A 250 -0.89 -0.91 13.75
CA LYS A 250 -1.46 0.33 14.33
C LYS A 250 -1.96 1.29 13.25
N GLN A 251 -1.30 1.34 12.10
CA GLN A 251 -1.74 2.16 10.97
C GLN A 251 -3.10 1.70 10.45
N TYR A 252 -3.32 0.40 10.25
CA TYR A 252 -4.62 -0.11 9.80
C TYR A 252 -5.73 0.13 10.83
N PHE A 253 -5.43 -0.04 12.12
CA PHE A 253 -6.38 0.29 13.19
C PHE A 253 -6.76 1.78 13.22
N LEU A 254 -5.80 2.68 13.01
CA LEU A 254 -6.04 4.12 12.94
C LEU A 254 -6.74 4.53 11.63
N PHE A 255 -6.43 3.85 10.53
CA PHE A 255 -6.98 4.17 9.21
C PHE A 255 -8.48 3.93 9.12
N MET A 256 -9.02 2.91 9.80
CA MET A 256 -10.46 2.62 9.78
C MET A 256 -11.35 3.78 10.26
N PRO A 257 -11.18 4.35 11.47
CA PRO A 257 -12.01 5.47 11.92
C PRO A 257 -11.77 6.73 11.07
N LEU A 258 -10.54 6.95 10.59
CA LEU A 258 -10.24 8.07 9.69
C LEU A 258 -10.91 7.92 8.33
N MET A 259 -10.94 6.70 7.77
CA MET A 259 -11.64 6.38 6.53
C MET A 259 -13.15 6.51 6.71
N ALA A 260 -13.70 6.04 7.83
CA ALA A 260 -15.10 6.24 8.16
C ALA A 260 -15.47 7.73 8.24
N LEU A 261 -14.61 8.54 8.89
CA LEU A 261 -14.76 9.99 8.95
C LEU A 261 -14.67 10.63 7.57
N PHE A 262 -13.70 10.21 6.75
CA PHE A 262 -13.55 10.67 5.38
C PHE A 262 -14.82 10.39 4.55
N ILE A 263 -15.34 9.16 4.60
CA ILE A 263 -16.59 8.80 3.91
C ILE A 263 -17.75 9.65 4.44
N MET A 264 -17.88 9.81 5.76
CA MET A 264 -18.92 10.65 6.36
C MET A 264 -18.86 12.10 5.84
N LEU A 265 -17.67 12.69 5.75
CA LEU A 265 -17.49 14.06 5.25
C LEU A 265 -17.91 14.19 3.78
N ASN A 266 -17.60 13.20 2.95
CA ASN A 266 -18.01 13.17 1.54
C ASN A 266 -19.53 12.97 1.37
N PHE A 267 -20.15 12.16 2.23
CA PHE A 267 -21.58 11.82 2.19
C PHE A 267 -22.42 12.56 3.23
N ARG A 268 -21.94 13.70 3.74
CA ARG A 268 -22.58 14.45 4.84
C ARG A 268 -24.02 14.89 4.56
N ARG A 269 -24.42 14.98 3.28
CA ARG A 269 -25.79 15.34 2.86
C ARG A 269 -26.80 14.22 3.09
N ASN A 270 -26.36 12.98 3.29
CA ASN A 270 -27.25 11.83 3.44
C ASN A 270 -27.68 11.59 4.89
N HIS A 271 -27.21 12.40 5.85
CA HIS A 271 -27.55 12.32 7.28
C HIS A 271 -27.32 10.94 7.93
N ILE A 272 -26.42 10.14 7.35
CA ILE A 272 -26.02 8.83 7.88
C ILE A 272 -25.09 9.04 9.09
N LYS A 273 -25.27 8.23 10.15
CA LYS A 273 -24.49 8.36 11.38
C LYS A 273 -23.05 7.89 11.16
N TYR A 274 -22.10 8.48 11.90
CA TYR A 274 -20.69 8.05 11.87
C TYR A 274 -20.52 6.54 12.11
N LEU A 275 -21.31 5.98 13.03
CA LEU A 275 -21.26 4.56 13.36
C LEU A 275 -21.56 3.66 12.16
N ASP A 276 -22.47 4.09 11.27
CA ASP A 276 -22.83 3.32 10.08
C ASP A 276 -21.67 3.30 9.08
N HIS A 277 -21.01 4.45 8.89
CA HIS A 277 -19.78 4.54 8.09
C HIS A 277 -18.63 3.73 8.68
N LEU A 278 -18.52 3.69 10.00
CA LEU A 278 -17.52 2.88 10.69
C LEU A 278 -17.78 1.39 10.47
N ILE A 279 -19.01 0.93 10.67
CA ILE A 279 -19.39 -0.47 10.45
C ILE A 279 -19.14 -0.86 8.99
N PHE A 280 -19.48 0.01 8.03
CA PHE A 280 -19.17 -0.22 6.61
C PHE A 280 -17.66 -0.38 6.37
N THR A 281 -16.86 0.55 6.90
CA THR A 281 -15.40 0.53 6.73
C THR A 281 -14.77 -0.72 7.35
N ILE A 282 -15.24 -1.13 8.54
CA ILE A 282 -14.79 -2.34 9.22
C ILE A 282 -15.06 -3.58 8.35
N HIS A 283 -16.29 -3.74 7.84
CA HIS A 283 -16.62 -4.87 6.96
C HIS A 283 -15.79 -4.87 5.68
N GLY A 284 -15.61 -3.70 5.06
CA GLY A 284 -14.79 -3.55 3.84
C GLY A 284 -13.32 -3.95 4.08
N MET A 285 -12.73 -3.47 5.16
CA MET A 285 -11.35 -3.81 5.53
C MET A 285 -11.21 -5.29 5.92
N THR A 286 -12.19 -5.86 6.62
CA THR A 286 -12.21 -7.31 6.92
C THR A 286 -12.25 -8.13 5.64
N ALA A 287 -13.10 -7.78 4.68
CA ALA A 287 -13.16 -8.46 3.38
C ALA A 287 -11.82 -8.37 2.63
N PHE A 288 -11.22 -7.17 2.58
CA PHE A 288 -9.90 -6.95 1.98
C PHE A 288 -8.80 -7.82 2.62
N PHE A 289 -8.77 -7.91 3.95
CA PHE A 289 -7.80 -8.75 4.65
C PHE A 289 -8.01 -10.23 4.37
N ILE A 290 -9.25 -10.72 4.35
CA ILE A 290 -9.55 -12.12 4.03
C ILE A 290 -9.06 -12.46 2.61
N VAL A 291 -9.40 -11.63 1.62
CA VAL A 291 -8.92 -11.83 0.24
C VAL A 291 -7.40 -11.84 0.21
N SER A 292 -6.76 -10.92 0.91
CA SER A 292 -5.29 -10.83 0.97
C SER A 292 -4.65 -12.04 1.64
N ILE A 293 -5.25 -12.60 2.70
CA ILE A 293 -4.80 -13.82 3.38
C ILE A 293 -4.75 -15.00 2.40
N VAL A 294 -5.68 -15.08 1.46
CA VAL A 294 -5.73 -16.17 0.46
C VAL A 294 -4.82 -15.88 -0.72
N VAL A 295 -4.85 -14.66 -1.26
CA VAL A 295 -4.15 -14.30 -2.50
C VAL A 295 -2.63 -14.21 -2.31
N GLN A 296 -2.15 -13.68 -1.18
CA GLN A 296 -0.72 -13.41 -0.99
C GLN A 296 0.14 -14.68 -0.91
N PRO A 297 -0.25 -15.74 -0.18
CA PRO A 297 0.45 -17.02 -0.22
C PRO A 297 0.40 -17.67 -1.60
N LEU A 298 -0.74 -17.57 -2.30
CA LEU A 298 -0.90 -18.12 -3.65
C LEU A 298 0.08 -17.47 -4.64
N LYS A 299 0.29 -16.15 -4.56
CA LYS A 299 1.31 -15.44 -5.36
C LYS A 299 2.73 -15.95 -5.14
N ARG A 300 3.07 -16.46 -3.95
CA ARG A 300 4.42 -17.01 -3.68
C ARG A 300 4.63 -18.40 -4.30
N ILE A 301 3.55 -19.12 -4.59
CA ILE A 301 3.58 -20.48 -5.13
C ILE A 301 3.44 -20.47 -6.66
N LEU A 302 2.70 -19.50 -7.21
CA LEU A 302 2.53 -19.37 -8.66
C LEU A 302 3.78 -18.76 -9.33
N PRO A 303 4.21 -19.27 -10.50
CA PRO A 303 5.30 -18.67 -11.27
C PRO A 303 4.97 -17.24 -11.70
N ASP A 304 5.97 -16.35 -11.72
CA ASP A 304 5.81 -14.92 -12.07
C ASP A 304 5.10 -14.72 -13.42
N SER A 305 5.25 -15.65 -14.36
CA SER A 305 4.61 -15.63 -15.69
C SER A 305 3.08 -15.76 -15.68
N LEU A 306 2.48 -16.24 -14.59
CA LEU A 306 1.03 -16.38 -14.40
C LEU A 306 0.46 -15.29 -13.47
N SER A 307 1.31 -14.40 -12.97
CA SER A 307 0.88 -13.30 -12.10
C SER A 307 0.25 -12.17 -12.91
N PHE A 308 -1.00 -12.33 -13.34
CA PHE A 308 -1.81 -11.24 -13.94
C PHE A 308 -2.11 -10.07 -12.97
N ILE A 309 -1.51 -10.10 -11.77
CA ILE A 309 -1.67 -9.12 -10.68
C ILE A 309 -0.28 -8.66 -10.20
N SER A 310 0.64 -8.41 -11.15
CA SER A 310 1.88 -7.68 -10.90
C SER A 310 1.67 -6.19 -11.19
N THR A 311 1.11 -5.47 -10.23
CA THR A 311 1.19 -4.01 -10.13
C THR A 311 1.36 -3.66 -8.66
#